data_AF-A0A2E6IAF4-F1
#
_entry.id   AF-A0A2E6IAF4-F1
#
_cell.length_a   1.000
_cell.length_b   1.000
_cell.length_c   1.000
_cell.angle_alpha   90.00
_cell.angle_beta   90.00
_cell.angle_gamma   90.00
#
_symmetry.space_group_name_H-M   'P 1'
#
loop_
_entity.id
_entity.type
_entity.pdbx_description
1 polymer ?
#
loop_
_entity_poly.entity_id
_entity_poly.type
_entity_poly.pdbx_seq_one_letter_code
_entity_poly.pdbx_strand_id
1 'polypeptide(L)'
;MRPSPAPWQTADERAVSEIMGVTMLLAMVISTMAGVGVVMQPFMDALTDNRDWTAGSVAATQFNDRILVAAESPPGTGIVVNSQHISDTLKPLRNAEIWQFSADLFGQDRVDVSLANGLFNVTSLNGTAATVEIRTEAGSDSWSLQEGEGENSTNLSMQSWMVVDIMDSQDHLIHRWVQIPLDGVQLRTPLNEGTFQISLINGALIEQRANKPIEVQSYPRLDYERTIEGGLRVSLVLIDVEISGIERSVEQSIDVESQGALVFFDHEARNLKIMPEFTGVDNPESRYLRHWTDAYDLHRATGDSAEYTGFGPNGRVSGAEGMTLYPSTEDFHFDVILQQVVIQ
;
A
#
# COMPACT_ATOMS: atom_id res chain seq x y z
N MET A 1 55.78 74.29 26.54
CA MET A 1 54.38 73.92 26.23
C MET A 1 53.88 73.04 27.36
N ARG A 2 52.94 73.52 28.18
CA ARG A 2 52.30 72.74 29.26
C ARG A 2 51.09 71.98 28.67
N PRO A 3 50.84 70.72 29.08
CA PRO A 3 49.64 70.00 28.67
C PRO A 3 48.39 70.63 29.30
N SER A 4 47.28 70.63 28.56
CA SER A 4 45.97 71.11 29.04
C SER A 4 45.47 70.29 30.23
N PRO A 5 44.81 70.91 31.23
CA PRO A 5 44.26 70.20 32.37
C PRO A 5 43.09 69.31 31.95
N ALA A 6 43.08 68.07 32.45
CA ALA A 6 41.96 67.16 32.27
C ALA A 6 40.69 67.71 32.96
N PRO A 7 39.52 67.68 32.30
CA PRO A 7 38.27 68.10 32.91
C PRO A 7 37.88 67.12 34.04
N TRP A 8 37.51 67.67 35.19
CA TRP A 8 36.95 66.92 36.31
C TRP A 8 35.49 66.60 35.99
N GLN A 9 35.20 65.36 35.60
CA GLN A 9 33.83 64.85 35.51
C GLN A 9 33.21 64.80 36.91
N THR A 10 31.97 65.29 37.02
CA THR A 10 31.23 65.26 38.29
C THR A 10 30.77 63.82 38.62
N ALA A 11 30.58 63.50 39.90
CA ALA A 11 30.20 62.14 40.33
C ALA A 11 28.88 61.66 39.68
N ASP A 12 27.94 62.57 39.42
CA ASP A 12 26.69 62.29 38.70
C ASP A 12 26.93 61.92 37.22
N GLU A 13 27.86 62.57 36.52
CA GLU A 13 28.20 62.20 35.13
C GLU A 13 28.84 60.82 35.04
N ARG A 14 29.62 60.43 36.06
CA ARG A 14 30.15 59.06 36.16
C ARG A 14 29.05 58.04 36.44
N ALA A 15 28.12 58.33 37.36
CA ALA A 15 27.00 57.45 37.67
C ALA A 15 26.06 57.28 36.45
N VAL A 16 25.77 58.36 35.71
CA VAL A 16 24.97 58.31 34.48
C VAL A 16 25.71 57.56 33.37
N SER A 17 27.03 57.75 33.22
CA SER A 17 27.85 57.01 32.24
C SER A 17 27.92 55.51 32.56
N GLU A 18 27.94 55.13 33.85
CA GLU A 18 27.97 53.73 34.29
C GLU A 18 26.61 53.06 34.03
N ILE A 19 25.50 53.71 34.39
CA ILE A 19 24.14 53.21 34.13
C ILE A 19 23.87 53.13 32.62
N MET A 20 24.31 54.11 31.82
CA MET A 20 24.18 54.05 30.36
C MET A 20 25.07 52.96 29.74
N GLY A 21 26.28 52.74 30.24
CA GLY A 21 27.16 51.67 29.79
C GLY A 21 26.56 50.28 30.06
N VAL A 22 26.01 50.07 31.26
CA VAL A 22 25.36 48.80 31.64
C VAL A 22 24.09 48.56 30.83
N THR A 23 23.25 49.59 30.61
CA THR A 23 22.04 49.45 29.81
C THR A 23 22.34 49.20 28.33
N MET A 24 23.39 49.80 27.78
CA MET A 24 23.83 49.55 26.40
C MET A 24 24.40 48.13 26.24
N LEU A 25 25.20 47.65 27.19
CA LEU A 25 25.70 46.27 27.18
C LEU A 25 24.54 45.27 27.31
N LEU A 26 23.59 45.53 28.21
CA LEU A 26 22.41 44.68 28.36
C LEU A 26 21.57 44.65 27.07
N ALA A 27 21.34 45.80 26.43
CA ALA A 27 20.61 45.88 25.17
C ALA A 27 21.33 45.13 24.04
N MET A 28 22.66 45.19 24.00
CA MET A 28 23.48 44.45 23.03
C MET A 28 23.44 42.93 23.29
N VAL A 29 23.48 42.50 24.55
CA VAL A 29 23.35 41.08 24.90
C VAL A 29 21.97 40.56 24.54
N ILE A 30 20.91 41.31 24.86
CA ILE A 30 19.54 40.93 24.51
C ILE A 30 19.36 40.87 22.99
N SER A 31 19.88 41.84 22.22
CA SER A 31 19.75 41.85 20.77
C SER A 31 20.55 40.74 20.09
N THR A 32 21.75 40.43 20.60
CA THR A 32 22.56 39.30 20.09
C THR A 32 21.93 37.96 20.43
N MET A 33 21.42 37.76 21.66
CA MET A 33 20.71 36.53 22.02
C MET A 33 19.40 36.36 21.24
N ALA A 34 18.62 37.44 21.05
CA ALA A 34 17.42 37.41 20.22
C ALA A 34 17.76 37.13 18.75
N GLY A 35 18.84 37.72 18.23
CA GLY A 35 19.32 37.47 16.87
C GLY A 35 19.74 36.01 16.67
N VAL A 36 20.46 35.41 17.63
CA VAL A 36 20.80 33.98 17.59
C VAL A 36 19.55 33.11 17.64
N GLY A 37 18.55 33.45 18.46
CA GLY A 37 17.28 32.73 18.52
C GLY A 37 16.57 32.68 17.17
N VAL A 38 16.41 33.83 16.51
CA VAL A 38 15.75 33.93 15.19
C VAL A 38 16.52 33.17 14.10
N VAL A 39 17.86 33.21 14.15
CA VAL A 39 18.70 32.48 13.18
C VAL A 39 18.70 30.97 13.43
N MET A 40 18.65 30.53 14.69
CA MET A 40 18.69 29.11 15.06
C MET A 40 17.33 28.41 15.00
N GLN A 41 16.23 29.14 15.16
CA GLN A 41 14.88 28.59 15.14
C GLN A 41 14.58 27.69 13.90
N PRO A 42 14.84 28.11 12.65
CA PRO A 42 14.58 27.24 11.49
C PRO A 42 15.40 25.95 11.51
N PHE A 43 16.60 25.96 12.12
CA PHE A 43 17.39 24.73 12.28
C PHE A 43 16.81 23.81 13.37
N MET A 44 16.30 24.36 14.46
CA MET A 44 15.64 23.58 15.51
C MET A 44 14.35 22.94 15.02
N ASP A 45 13.58 23.66 14.21
CA ASP A 45 12.35 23.15 13.59
C ASP A 45 12.69 22.02 12.61
N ALA A 46 13.71 22.20 11.76
CA ALA A 46 14.17 21.16 10.84
C ALA A 46 14.74 19.92 11.55
N LEU A 47 15.42 20.09 12.68
CA LEU A 47 15.91 18.96 13.49
C LEU A 47 14.76 18.18 14.12
N THR A 48 13.73 18.89 14.60
CA THR A 48 12.54 18.28 15.19
C THR A 48 11.77 17.52 14.11
N ASP A 49 11.55 18.13 12.95
CA ASP A 49 10.88 17.48 11.81
C ASP A 49 11.63 16.22 11.34
N ASN A 50 12.96 16.26 11.24
CA ASN A 50 13.75 15.09 10.85
C ASN A 50 13.68 13.98 11.90
N ARG A 51 13.67 14.32 13.19
CA ARG A 51 13.52 13.33 14.26
C ARG A 51 12.15 12.69 14.21
N ASP A 52 11.10 13.47 14.04
CA ASP A 52 9.72 12.98 14.05
C ASP A 52 9.41 12.17 12.77
N TRP A 53 9.98 12.57 11.63
CA TRP A 53 9.99 11.76 10.40
C TRP A 53 10.67 10.41 10.61
N THR A 54 11.89 10.41 11.16
CA THR A 54 12.66 9.18 11.39
C THR A 54 11.94 8.27 12.39
N ALA A 55 11.40 8.83 13.47
CA ALA A 55 10.64 8.08 14.46
C ALA A 55 9.38 7.47 13.85
N GLY A 56 8.65 8.22 13.02
CA GLY A 56 7.46 7.73 12.32
C GLY A 56 7.77 6.60 11.35
N SER A 57 8.83 6.73 10.54
CA SER A 57 9.26 5.68 9.59
C SER A 57 9.66 4.38 10.30
N VAL A 58 10.42 4.48 11.40
CA VAL A 58 10.80 3.31 12.21
C VAL A 58 9.57 2.68 12.88
N ALA A 59 8.67 3.49 13.45
CA ALA A 59 7.46 2.99 14.08
C ALA A 59 6.55 2.28 13.07
N ALA A 60 6.41 2.83 11.86
CA ALA A 60 5.63 2.23 10.78
C ALA A 60 6.21 0.91 10.30
N THR A 61 7.52 0.83 10.13
CA THR A 61 8.21 -0.40 9.74
C THR A 61 7.97 -1.49 10.77
N GLN A 62 8.19 -1.18 12.05
CA GLN A 62 7.94 -2.12 13.15
C GLN A 62 6.46 -2.53 13.22
N PHE A 63 5.53 -1.61 12.98
CA PHE A 63 4.11 -1.92 12.99
C PHE A 63 3.72 -2.81 11.82
N ASN A 64 4.23 -2.53 10.62
CA ASN A 64 4.05 -3.38 9.45
C ASN A 64 4.54 -4.80 9.72
N ASP A 65 5.74 -4.96 10.28
CA ASP A 65 6.27 -6.28 10.64
C ASP A 65 5.34 -7.04 11.61
N ARG A 66 4.71 -6.33 12.56
CA ARG A 66 3.75 -6.93 13.49
C ARG A 66 2.47 -7.36 12.78
N ILE A 67 1.97 -6.55 11.87
CA ILE A 67 0.82 -6.89 11.01
C ILE A 67 1.15 -8.12 10.17
N LEU A 68 2.32 -8.17 9.53
CA LEU A 68 2.74 -9.32 8.71
C LEU A 68 2.80 -10.62 9.54
N VAL A 69 3.38 -10.56 10.75
CA VAL A 69 3.45 -11.74 11.63
C VAL A 69 2.06 -12.16 12.11
N ALA A 70 1.18 -11.20 12.43
CA ALA A 70 -0.20 -11.52 12.78
C ALA A 70 -0.93 -12.15 11.59
N ALA A 71 -0.79 -11.60 10.38
CA ALA A 71 -1.41 -12.10 9.15
C ALA A 71 -1.04 -13.57 8.83
N GLU A 72 0.18 -13.98 9.17
CA GLU A 72 0.65 -15.37 9.00
C GLU A 72 0.26 -16.30 10.15
N SER A 73 -0.30 -15.76 11.24
CA SER A 73 -0.67 -16.53 12.41
C SER A 73 -2.04 -17.21 12.22
N PRO A 74 -2.30 -18.32 12.93
CA PRO A 74 -3.62 -18.96 12.93
C PRO A 74 -4.73 -18.00 13.40
N PRO A 75 -5.98 -18.21 12.96
CA PRO A 75 -7.11 -17.37 13.34
C PRO A 75 -7.27 -17.31 14.86
N GLY A 76 -7.54 -16.12 15.39
CA GLY A 76 -7.64 -15.85 16.83
C GLY A 76 -6.31 -15.63 17.54
N THR A 77 -5.19 -15.59 16.81
CA THR A 77 -3.88 -15.23 17.37
C THR A 77 -3.65 -13.73 17.22
N GLY A 78 -3.34 -13.05 18.33
CA GLY A 78 -3.10 -11.61 18.36
C GLY A 78 -1.72 -11.23 18.87
N ILE A 79 -1.29 -10.02 18.49
CA ILE A 79 -0.07 -9.38 18.96
C ILE A 79 -0.41 -8.00 19.52
N VAL A 80 -0.07 -7.81 20.79
CA VAL A 80 -0.23 -6.52 21.46
C VAL A 80 0.95 -5.59 21.12
N VAL A 81 0.63 -4.44 20.56
CA VAL A 81 1.58 -3.37 20.21
C VAL A 81 1.43 -2.20 21.18
N ASN A 82 2.47 -1.95 21.97
CA ASN A 82 2.54 -0.83 22.91
C ASN A 82 3.37 0.30 22.33
N SER A 83 2.73 1.23 21.61
CA SER A 83 3.40 2.40 21.06
C SER A 83 2.47 3.61 21.03
N GLN A 84 2.77 4.61 21.87
CA GLN A 84 2.00 5.85 21.93
C GLN A 84 1.95 6.57 20.57
N HIS A 85 3.08 6.58 19.85
CA HIS A 85 3.16 7.24 18.55
C HIS A 85 2.22 6.60 17.52
N ILE A 86 2.10 5.27 17.51
CA ILE A 86 1.18 4.57 16.61
C ILE A 86 -0.25 4.87 17.02
N SER A 87 -0.59 4.71 18.30
CA SER A 87 -1.96 4.95 18.81
C SER A 87 -2.46 6.37 18.52
N ASP A 88 -1.58 7.38 18.59
CA ASP A 88 -1.96 8.78 18.36
C ASP A 88 -2.10 9.14 16.87
N THR A 89 -1.38 8.45 15.97
CA THR A 89 -1.27 8.83 14.55
C THR A 89 -2.05 7.91 13.59
N LEU A 90 -2.54 6.77 14.07
CA LEU A 90 -3.23 5.77 13.27
C LEU A 90 -4.59 6.26 12.75
N LYS A 91 -4.85 5.97 11.47
CA LYS A 91 -6.10 6.19 10.77
C LYS A 91 -6.44 5.00 9.87
N PRO A 92 -7.72 4.62 9.76
CA PRO A 92 -8.13 3.63 8.79
C PRO A 92 -8.01 4.19 7.37
N LEU A 93 -7.62 3.34 6.43
CA LEU A 93 -7.63 3.62 5.00
C LEU A 93 -8.49 2.56 4.32
N ARG A 94 -9.78 2.87 4.13
CA ARG A 94 -10.75 1.91 3.58
C ARG A 94 -10.73 1.89 2.06
N ASN A 95 -10.90 0.70 1.49
CA ASN A 95 -10.93 0.42 0.06
C ASN A 95 -9.74 1.07 -0.66
N ALA A 96 -8.54 0.86 -0.13
CA ALA A 96 -7.32 1.50 -0.58
C ALA A 96 -6.85 0.92 -1.93
N GLU A 97 -7.00 -0.40 -2.08
CA GLU A 97 -6.68 -1.15 -3.30
C GLU A 97 -7.82 -2.11 -3.63
N ILE A 98 -8.07 -2.34 -4.91
CA ILE A 98 -8.96 -3.40 -5.39
C ILE A 98 -8.16 -4.28 -6.32
N TRP A 99 -8.02 -5.55 -5.95
CA TRP A 99 -7.25 -6.51 -6.72
C TRP A 99 -8.15 -7.45 -7.48
N GLN A 100 -7.97 -7.53 -8.79
CA GLN A 100 -8.71 -8.45 -9.65
C GLN A 100 -7.78 -9.50 -10.25
N PHE A 101 -8.23 -10.74 -10.22
CA PHE A 101 -7.52 -11.92 -10.73
C PHE A 101 -8.42 -12.71 -11.64
N SER A 102 -7.84 -13.28 -12.68
CA SER A 102 -8.56 -14.10 -13.63
C SER A 102 -7.61 -15.12 -14.23
N ALA A 103 -8.04 -16.38 -14.24
CA ALA A 103 -7.27 -17.46 -14.84
C ALA A 103 -8.19 -18.61 -15.28
N ASP A 104 -7.81 -19.27 -16.37
CA ASP A 104 -8.45 -20.49 -16.86
C ASP A 104 -7.87 -21.69 -16.11
N LEU A 105 -8.74 -22.55 -15.57
CA LEU A 105 -8.38 -23.67 -14.68
C LEU A 105 -8.53 -25.05 -15.34
N PHE A 106 -9.37 -25.15 -16.38
CA PHE A 106 -9.61 -26.43 -17.05
C PHE A 106 -9.89 -26.25 -18.53
N GLY A 107 -9.61 -27.30 -19.31
CA GLY A 107 -9.87 -27.35 -20.75
C GLY A 107 -8.85 -26.59 -21.58
N GLN A 108 -9.24 -26.18 -22.79
CA GLN A 108 -8.45 -25.35 -23.72
C GLN A 108 -9.22 -24.10 -24.15
N ASP A 109 -10.39 -23.90 -23.57
CA ASP A 109 -11.18 -22.70 -23.81
C ASP A 109 -10.57 -21.51 -23.07
N ARG A 110 -10.76 -20.33 -23.66
CA ARG A 110 -10.36 -19.06 -23.06
C ARG A 110 -11.62 -18.30 -22.71
N VAL A 111 -11.77 -18.01 -21.42
CA VAL A 111 -12.91 -17.27 -20.89
C VAL A 111 -12.43 -15.89 -20.45
N ASP A 112 -13.19 -14.86 -20.81
CA ASP A 112 -12.98 -13.50 -20.31
C ASP A 112 -14.22 -13.06 -19.53
N VAL A 113 -13.97 -12.57 -18.31
CA VAL A 113 -14.98 -12.05 -17.41
C VAL A 113 -14.66 -10.59 -17.15
N SER A 114 -15.66 -9.73 -17.33
CA SER A 114 -15.55 -8.30 -17.05
C SER A 114 -16.75 -7.82 -16.24
N LEU A 115 -16.49 -6.88 -15.33
CA LEU A 115 -17.52 -6.22 -14.53
C LEU A 115 -17.58 -4.76 -14.93
N ALA A 116 -18.70 -4.34 -15.54
CA ALA A 116 -18.91 -2.96 -15.95
C ALA A 116 -20.29 -2.47 -15.47
N ASN A 117 -20.32 -1.36 -14.72
CA ASN A 117 -21.56 -0.76 -14.21
C ASN A 117 -22.45 -1.73 -13.41
N GLY A 118 -21.85 -2.71 -12.71
CA GLY A 118 -22.58 -3.73 -11.93
C GLY A 118 -23.13 -4.90 -12.74
N LEU A 119 -22.79 -4.98 -14.03
CA LEU A 119 -23.12 -6.09 -14.92
C LEU A 119 -21.87 -6.93 -15.18
N PHE A 120 -21.99 -8.23 -14.94
CA PHE A 120 -20.98 -9.20 -15.34
C PHE A 120 -21.22 -9.59 -16.78
N ASN A 121 -20.20 -9.39 -17.62
CA ASN A 121 -20.17 -9.87 -18.98
C ASN A 121 -19.16 -11.01 -19.08
N VAL A 122 -19.66 -12.18 -19.50
CA VAL A 122 -18.87 -13.39 -19.68
C VAL A 122 -18.86 -13.76 -21.14
N THR A 123 -17.66 -14.03 -21.66
CA THR A 123 -17.47 -14.53 -23.02
C THR A 123 -16.50 -15.70 -23.03
N SER A 124 -16.84 -16.74 -23.79
CA SER A 124 -16.03 -17.95 -23.96
C SER A 124 -15.73 -18.13 -25.45
N LEU A 125 -14.45 -18.34 -25.79
CA LEU A 125 -14.01 -18.40 -27.19
C LEU A 125 -14.58 -19.63 -27.93
N ASN A 126 -14.64 -20.78 -27.25
CA ASN A 126 -15.10 -22.04 -27.83
C ASN A 126 -16.55 -22.39 -27.45
N GLY A 127 -17.24 -21.52 -26.72
CA GLY A 127 -18.63 -21.72 -26.31
C GLY A 127 -18.83 -22.82 -25.27
N THR A 128 -17.80 -23.17 -24.48
CA THR A 128 -17.89 -24.28 -23.50
C THR A 128 -18.46 -23.87 -22.15
N ALA A 129 -18.45 -22.56 -21.85
CA ALA A 129 -19.01 -22.01 -20.62
C ALA A 129 -20.54 -22.18 -20.60
N ALA A 130 -21.07 -22.77 -19.53
CA ALA A 130 -22.50 -23.09 -19.39
C ALA A 130 -23.15 -22.40 -18.20
N THR A 131 -22.46 -22.31 -17.06
CA THR A 131 -23.02 -21.79 -15.81
C THR A 131 -22.03 -20.81 -15.18
N VAL A 132 -22.55 -19.74 -14.60
CA VAL A 132 -21.79 -18.80 -13.77
C VAL A 132 -22.31 -18.89 -12.34
N GLU A 133 -21.39 -18.99 -11.39
CA GLU A 133 -21.65 -18.94 -9.96
C GLU A 133 -20.85 -17.80 -9.34
N ILE A 134 -21.54 -16.85 -8.71
CA ILE A 134 -20.93 -15.81 -7.89
C ILE A 134 -21.01 -16.22 -6.43
N ARG A 135 -19.90 -16.07 -5.71
CA ARG A 135 -19.80 -16.26 -4.26
C ARG A 135 -19.21 -15.02 -3.61
N THR A 136 -19.87 -14.54 -2.55
CA THR A 136 -19.39 -13.47 -1.67
C THR A 136 -19.57 -13.88 -0.22
N GLU A 137 -19.14 -13.06 0.73
CA GLU A 137 -19.43 -13.28 2.15
C GLU A 137 -20.93 -13.27 2.48
N ALA A 138 -21.74 -12.56 1.68
CA ALA A 138 -23.18 -12.42 1.92
C ALA A 138 -24.00 -13.61 1.40
N GLY A 139 -23.44 -14.41 0.47
CA GLY A 139 -24.13 -15.54 -0.13
C GLY A 139 -23.63 -15.88 -1.53
N SER A 140 -24.42 -16.67 -2.25
CA SER A 140 -24.13 -17.10 -3.62
C SER A 140 -25.30 -16.81 -4.55
N ASP A 141 -24.99 -16.60 -5.83
CA ASP A 141 -25.94 -16.36 -6.91
C ASP A 141 -25.47 -17.10 -8.16
N SER A 142 -26.37 -17.56 -9.02
CA SER A 142 -25.99 -18.33 -10.21
C SER A 142 -26.96 -18.15 -11.36
N TRP A 143 -26.44 -18.23 -12.58
CA TRP A 143 -27.23 -18.21 -13.80
C TRP A 143 -26.57 -19.02 -14.90
N SER A 144 -27.34 -19.32 -15.95
CA SER A 144 -26.86 -20.05 -17.13
C SER A 144 -26.49 -19.09 -18.26
N LEU A 145 -25.49 -19.49 -19.02
CA LEU A 145 -25.03 -18.83 -20.25
C LEU A 145 -25.66 -19.50 -21.47
N GLN A 146 -25.76 -18.75 -22.56
CA GLN A 146 -26.19 -19.30 -23.85
C GLN A 146 -25.01 -19.25 -24.82
N GLU A 147 -24.62 -20.41 -25.34
CA GLU A 147 -23.50 -20.54 -26.29
C GLU A 147 -22.17 -19.95 -25.77
N GLY A 148 -21.93 -19.99 -24.45
CA GLY A 148 -20.72 -19.45 -23.83
C GLY A 148 -20.72 -17.95 -23.56
N GLU A 149 -21.83 -17.27 -23.83
CA GLU A 149 -21.97 -15.83 -23.62
C GLU A 149 -23.17 -15.51 -22.71
N GLY A 150 -23.04 -14.39 -21.98
CA GLY A 150 -24.14 -13.90 -21.17
C GLY A 150 -23.76 -12.69 -20.34
N GLU A 151 -24.78 -11.86 -20.07
CA GLU A 151 -24.67 -10.68 -19.22
C GLU A 151 -25.72 -10.75 -18.12
N ASN A 152 -25.32 -10.57 -16.87
CA ASN A 152 -26.24 -10.53 -15.74
C ASN A 152 -25.72 -9.64 -14.60
N SER A 153 -26.63 -9.17 -13.76
CA SER A 153 -26.32 -8.43 -12.53
C SER A 153 -26.58 -9.29 -11.31
N THR A 154 -25.85 -9.06 -10.23
CA THR A 154 -26.14 -9.64 -8.91
C THR A 154 -26.58 -8.59 -7.91
N ASN A 155 -27.38 -9.00 -6.92
CA ASN A 155 -27.75 -8.17 -5.78
C ASN A 155 -26.82 -8.37 -4.57
N LEU A 156 -25.78 -9.21 -4.70
CA LEU A 156 -24.80 -9.45 -3.65
C LEU A 156 -23.92 -8.21 -3.40
N SER A 157 -23.46 -8.05 -2.15
CA SER A 157 -22.55 -6.96 -1.80
C SER A 157 -21.18 -7.17 -2.42
N MET A 158 -20.63 -6.12 -3.04
CA MET A 158 -19.27 -6.09 -3.62
C MET A 158 -18.27 -5.36 -2.71
N GLN A 159 -18.62 -5.17 -1.43
CA GLN A 159 -17.78 -4.44 -0.46
C GLN A 159 -16.63 -5.27 0.09
N SER A 160 -16.76 -6.60 0.07
CA SER A 160 -15.72 -7.56 0.47
C SER A 160 -15.26 -8.34 -0.77
N TRP A 161 -14.55 -9.46 -0.57
CA TRP A 161 -14.12 -10.32 -1.66
C TRP A 161 -15.32 -10.93 -2.41
N MET A 162 -15.09 -11.21 -3.69
CA MET A 162 -16.05 -11.83 -4.59
C MET A 162 -15.34 -12.79 -5.51
N VAL A 163 -15.90 -13.99 -5.66
CA VAL A 163 -15.44 -15.04 -6.58
C VAL A 163 -16.51 -15.28 -7.62
N VAL A 164 -16.11 -15.32 -8.89
CA VAL A 164 -16.95 -15.67 -10.03
C VAL A 164 -16.35 -16.92 -10.65
N ASP A 165 -17.03 -18.03 -10.42
CA ASP A 165 -16.68 -19.35 -10.94
C ASP A 165 -17.49 -19.63 -12.19
N ILE A 166 -16.83 -20.09 -13.25
CA ILE A 166 -17.47 -20.44 -14.52
C ILE A 166 -17.29 -21.92 -14.77
N MET A 167 -18.41 -22.60 -15.02
CA MET A 167 -18.45 -24.05 -15.19
C MET A 167 -18.87 -24.43 -16.60
N ASP A 168 -18.39 -25.58 -17.05
CA ASP A 168 -18.84 -26.21 -18.30
C ASP A 168 -20.19 -26.96 -18.12
N SER A 169 -20.69 -27.55 -19.21
CA SER A 169 -21.92 -28.36 -19.19
C SER A 169 -21.87 -29.64 -18.35
N GLN A 170 -20.69 -30.00 -17.83
CA GLN A 170 -20.42 -31.17 -17.00
C GLN A 170 -20.09 -30.78 -15.55
N ASP A 171 -20.32 -29.52 -15.16
CA ASP A 171 -20.00 -28.95 -13.84
C ASP A 171 -18.50 -28.93 -13.51
N HIS A 172 -17.60 -28.93 -14.50
CA HIS A 172 -16.18 -28.65 -14.26
C HIS A 172 -15.91 -27.15 -14.23
N LEU A 173 -15.12 -26.71 -13.24
CA LEU A 173 -14.64 -25.33 -13.13
C LEU A 173 -13.60 -25.04 -14.23
N ILE A 174 -13.99 -24.25 -15.23
CA ILE A 174 -13.14 -23.89 -16.37
C ILE A 174 -12.41 -22.57 -16.18
N HIS A 175 -13.00 -21.63 -15.45
CA HIS A 175 -12.42 -20.30 -15.23
C HIS A 175 -12.83 -19.76 -13.87
N ARG A 176 -11.93 -19.00 -13.26
CA ARG A 176 -12.22 -18.26 -12.02
C ARG A 176 -11.76 -16.82 -12.17
N TRP A 177 -12.65 -15.90 -11.85
CA TRP A 177 -12.36 -14.49 -11.67
C TRP A 177 -12.60 -14.11 -10.20
N VAL A 178 -11.72 -13.31 -9.60
CA VAL A 178 -11.79 -12.92 -8.19
C VAL A 178 -11.53 -11.43 -8.07
N GLN A 179 -12.32 -10.75 -7.26
CA GLN A 179 -12.09 -9.36 -6.87
C GLN A 179 -11.97 -9.26 -5.35
N ILE A 180 -10.94 -8.56 -4.89
CA ILE A 180 -10.63 -8.40 -3.48
C ILE A 180 -10.36 -6.91 -3.20
N PRO A 181 -11.34 -6.19 -2.63
CA PRO A 181 -11.10 -4.90 -2.00
C PRO A 181 -10.20 -5.11 -0.77
N LEU A 182 -9.18 -4.27 -0.61
CA LEU A 182 -8.26 -4.29 0.52
C LEU A 182 -8.33 -2.96 1.26
N ASP A 183 -8.52 -3.07 2.58
CA ASP A 183 -8.30 -2.00 3.52
C ASP A 183 -6.83 -1.97 3.97
N GLY A 184 -6.42 -0.81 4.44
CA GLY A 184 -5.11 -0.59 5.02
C GLY A 184 -5.18 0.40 6.17
N VAL A 185 -4.00 0.77 6.63
CA VAL A 185 -3.87 1.74 7.72
C VAL A 185 -2.89 2.84 7.34
N GLN A 186 -3.11 4.02 7.89
CA GLN A 186 -2.25 5.17 7.65
C GLN A 186 -1.80 5.79 8.96
N LEU A 187 -0.51 6.03 9.08
CA LEU A 187 0.10 6.79 10.17
C LEU A 187 0.31 8.23 9.71
N ARG A 188 -0.29 9.18 10.40
CA ARG A 188 -0.19 10.61 10.07
C ARG A 188 0.53 11.38 11.18
N THR A 189 1.77 11.76 10.91
CA THR A 189 2.58 12.58 11.82
C THR A 189 2.56 14.04 11.36
N PRO A 190 2.07 14.98 12.18
CA PRO A 190 2.17 16.40 11.86
C PRO A 190 3.64 16.85 11.96
N LEU A 191 4.11 17.55 10.92
CA LEU A 191 5.41 18.22 10.86
C LEU A 191 5.20 19.74 10.71
N ASN A 192 6.26 20.54 10.79
CA ASN A 192 6.15 21.99 10.60
C ASN A 192 5.79 22.36 9.14
N GLU A 193 6.33 21.66 8.14
CA GLU A 193 6.06 21.91 6.72
C GLU A 193 4.86 21.12 6.14
N GLY A 194 4.02 20.52 6.99
CA GLY A 194 2.81 19.79 6.57
C GLY A 194 2.66 18.46 7.30
N THR A 195 2.02 17.48 6.67
CA THR A 195 1.81 16.16 7.27
C THR A 195 2.71 15.13 6.60
N PHE A 196 3.43 14.35 7.40
CA PHE A 196 4.08 13.12 6.95
C PHE A 196 3.12 11.96 7.11
N GLN A 197 2.91 11.22 6.04
CA GLN A 197 1.97 10.11 6.00
C GLN A 197 2.70 8.84 5.59
N ILE A 198 2.41 7.75 6.27
CA ILE A 198 2.85 6.41 5.87
C ILE A 198 1.61 5.56 5.73
N SER A 199 1.36 5.05 4.54
CA SER A 199 0.29 4.09 4.28
C SER A 199 0.86 2.67 4.30
N LEU A 200 0.25 1.81 5.09
CA LEU A 200 0.51 0.38 5.16
C LEU A 200 -0.68 -0.34 4.51
N ILE A 201 -0.49 -0.84 3.30
CA ILE A 201 -1.54 -1.45 2.49
C ILE A 201 -0.97 -2.70 1.86
N ASN A 202 -1.64 -3.85 2.01
CA ASN A 202 -1.25 -5.09 1.34
C ASN A 202 0.25 -5.49 1.55
N GLY A 203 0.77 -5.25 2.75
CA GLY A 203 2.19 -5.47 3.11
C GLY A 203 3.19 -4.44 2.55
N ALA A 204 2.72 -3.50 1.74
CA ALA A 204 3.51 -2.40 1.22
C ALA A 204 3.55 -1.21 2.19
N LEU A 205 4.70 -0.54 2.24
CA LEU A 205 4.96 0.65 3.02
C LEU A 205 5.20 1.82 2.07
N ILE A 206 4.26 2.77 2.06
CA ILE A 206 4.25 3.90 1.15
C ILE A 206 4.42 5.18 1.98
N GLU A 207 5.55 5.86 1.81
CA GLU A 207 5.83 7.13 2.45
C GLU A 207 5.41 8.31 1.58
N GLN A 208 4.72 9.28 2.17
CA GLN A 208 4.37 10.55 1.54
C GLN A 208 4.74 11.70 2.46
N ARG A 209 5.65 12.55 1.99
CA ARG A 209 6.00 13.80 2.65
C ARG A 209 5.28 14.97 1.96
N ALA A 210 5.00 16.01 2.72
CA ALA A 210 4.45 17.25 2.17
C ALA A 210 5.32 17.76 1.00
N ASN A 211 4.67 18.04 -0.13
CA ASN A 211 5.30 18.55 -1.36
C ASN A 211 6.39 17.65 -1.96
N LYS A 212 6.42 16.36 -1.64
CA LYS A 212 7.32 15.37 -2.25
C LYS A 212 6.51 14.25 -2.90
N PRO A 213 7.04 13.63 -3.97
CA PRO A 213 6.41 12.44 -4.54
C PRO A 213 6.40 11.32 -3.50
N ILE A 214 5.42 10.42 -3.61
CA ILE A 214 5.36 9.19 -2.81
C ILE A 214 6.62 8.34 -3.02
N GLU A 215 7.02 7.60 -2.01
CA GLU A 215 8.12 6.64 -2.04
C GLU A 215 7.63 5.29 -1.52
N VAL A 216 7.84 4.23 -2.30
CA VAL A 216 7.45 2.86 -1.92
C VAL A 216 8.68 2.18 -1.35
N GLN A 217 8.65 1.85 -0.06
CA GLN A 217 9.76 1.21 0.65
C GLN A 217 9.66 -0.32 0.59
N SER A 218 8.45 -0.86 0.69
CA SER A 218 8.17 -2.28 0.47
C SER A 218 6.99 -2.46 -0.48
N TYR A 219 6.96 -3.58 -1.19
CA TYR A 219 5.97 -3.91 -2.20
C TYR A 219 5.10 -5.09 -1.76
N PRO A 220 3.89 -5.26 -2.32
CA PRO A 220 3.08 -6.44 -2.10
C PRO A 220 3.78 -7.73 -2.51
N ARG A 221 3.42 -8.84 -1.86
CA ARG A 221 4.03 -10.17 -2.06
C ARG A 221 3.45 -10.86 -3.30
N LEU A 222 3.94 -10.44 -4.46
CA LEU A 222 3.71 -11.09 -5.75
C LEU A 222 5.04 -11.67 -6.25
N ASP A 223 5.08 -12.98 -6.46
CA ASP A 223 6.29 -13.66 -6.92
C ASP A 223 5.98 -14.76 -7.94
N TYR A 224 7.00 -15.13 -8.71
CA TYR A 224 6.98 -16.29 -9.58
C TYR A 224 8.28 -17.08 -9.41
N GLU A 225 8.17 -18.41 -9.39
CA GLU A 225 9.33 -19.29 -9.26
C GLU A 225 9.23 -20.48 -10.23
N ARG A 226 10.39 -20.96 -10.69
CA ARG A 226 10.46 -22.29 -11.31
C ARG A 226 10.72 -23.31 -10.22
N THR A 227 9.79 -24.24 -10.08
CA THR A 227 9.91 -25.39 -9.17
C THR A 227 11.10 -26.27 -9.57
N ILE A 228 11.55 -27.11 -8.64
CA ILE A 228 12.64 -28.07 -8.86
C ILE A 228 12.31 -29.05 -10.01
N GLU A 229 11.02 -29.33 -10.22
CA GLU A 229 10.51 -30.20 -11.28
C GLU A 229 10.39 -29.48 -12.64
N GLY A 230 10.70 -28.17 -12.68
CA GLY A 230 10.69 -27.35 -13.89
C GLY A 230 9.39 -26.61 -14.17
N GLY A 231 8.31 -26.94 -13.44
CA GLY A 231 7.02 -26.26 -13.54
C GLY A 231 7.07 -24.83 -12.98
N LEU A 232 6.25 -23.95 -13.53
CA LEU A 232 6.14 -22.56 -13.12
C LEU A 232 5.10 -22.42 -11.99
N ARG A 233 5.40 -21.62 -10.98
CA ARG A 233 4.50 -21.29 -9.90
C ARG A 233 4.38 -19.79 -9.75
N VAL A 234 3.16 -19.29 -9.59
CA VAL A 234 2.88 -17.90 -9.26
C VAL A 234 2.20 -17.87 -7.90
N SER A 235 2.76 -17.07 -7.00
CA SER A 235 2.22 -16.90 -5.65
C SER A 235 1.90 -15.44 -5.41
N LEU A 236 0.69 -15.20 -4.90
CA LEU A 236 0.24 -13.90 -4.46
C LEU A 236 -0.36 -14.01 -3.07
N VAL A 237 0.23 -13.30 -2.12
CA VAL A 237 -0.28 -13.20 -0.75
C VAL A 237 -0.74 -11.78 -0.50
N LEU A 238 -2.05 -11.61 -0.43
CA LEU A 238 -2.71 -10.35 -0.12
C LEU A 238 -2.94 -10.22 1.37
N ILE A 239 -2.93 -8.98 1.86
CA ILE A 239 -3.21 -8.67 3.25
C ILE A 239 -4.27 -7.58 3.31
N ASP A 240 -5.39 -7.92 3.93
CA ASP A 240 -6.45 -6.98 4.28
C ASP A 240 -6.34 -6.60 5.75
N VAL A 241 -6.34 -5.29 6.04
CA VAL A 241 -6.17 -4.77 7.40
C VAL A 241 -7.35 -3.88 7.76
N GLU A 242 -8.27 -4.44 8.54
CA GLU A 242 -9.42 -3.71 9.06
C GLU A 242 -9.10 -3.08 10.42
N ILE A 243 -9.51 -1.82 10.61
CA ILE A 243 -9.52 -1.19 11.93
C ILE A 243 -10.94 -1.22 12.50
N SER A 244 -11.09 -1.87 13.65
CA SER A 244 -12.33 -1.89 14.44
C SER A 244 -12.15 -1.10 15.74
N GLY A 245 -13.17 -0.31 16.12
CA GLY A 245 -13.26 0.19 17.50
C GLY A 245 -12.26 1.27 17.97
N ILE A 246 -11.32 1.74 17.14
CA ILE A 246 -10.35 2.80 17.53
C ILE A 246 -11.01 4.19 17.54
N GLU A 247 -12.06 4.35 18.36
CA GLU A 247 -12.56 5.66 18.77
C GLU A 247 -11.83 6.10 20.04
N ARG A 248 -10.71 6.80 19.84
CA ARG A 248 -10.03 7.70 20.80
C ARG A 248 -9.99 7.21 22.25
N SER A 249 -8.96 6.44 22.60
CA SER A 249 -8.49 6.41 23.99
C SER A 249 -6.98 6.65 24.06
N VAL A 250 -6.57 7.40 25.08
CA VAL A 250 -5.27 8.10 25.16
C VAL A 250 -4.12 7.17 25.62
N GLU A 251 -4.41 5.94 26.03
CA GLU A 251 -3.43 4.99 26.54
C GLU A 251 -3.86 3.54 26.25
N GLN A 252 -4.14 3.20 24.99
CA GLN A 252 -4.43 1.81 24.62
C GLN A 252 -3.26 1.18 23.86
N SER A 253 -2.84 0.04 24.41
CA SER A 253 -2.17 -1.01 23.66
C SER A 253 -3.06 -1.41 22.48
N ILE A 254 -2.51 -1.40 21.28
CA ILE A 254 -3.23 -1.81 20.07
C ILE A 254 -3.14 -3.33 19.99
N ASP A 255 -4.26 -4.01 19.80
CA ASP A 255 -4.25 -5.44 19.50
C ASP A 255 -4.30 -5.65 17.99
N VAL A 256 -3.48 -6.56 17.48
CA VAL A 256 -3.40 -6.91 16.06
C VAL A 256 -3.69 -8.40 15.95
N GLU A 257 -4.89 -8.75 15.53
CA GLU A 257 -5.42 -10.12 15.55
C GLU A 257 -5.61 -10.69 14.14
N SER A 258 -5.16 -11.93 13.92
CA SER A 258 -5.44 -12.68 12.70
C SER A 258 -6.88 -13.18 12.66
N GLN A 259 -7.58 -12.92 11.57
CA GLN A 259 -8.86 -13.59 11.25
C GLN A 259 -8.67 -14.86 10.42
N GLY A 260 -7.41 -15.21 10.12
CA GLY A 260 -7.05 -16.36 9.29
C GLY A 260 -6.83 -15.99 7.82
N ALA A 261 -6.75 -17.03 6.99
CA ALA A 261 -6.46 -16.89 5.57
C ALA A 261 -7.52 -17.59 4.71
N LEU A 262 -7.87 -16.94 3.59
CA LEU A 262 -8.75 -17.46 2.56
C LEU A 262 -7.92 -17.80 1.32
N VAL A 263 -8.19 -18.97 0.73
CA VAL A 263 -7.50 -19.43 -0.49
C VAL A 263 -8.46 -19.33 -1.66
N PHE A 264 -8.07 -18.59 -2.69
CA PHE A 264 -8.87 -18.36 -3.89
C PHE A 264 -8.40 -19.19 -5.08
N PHE A 265 -7.10 -19.47 -5.16
CA PHE A 265 -6.49 -20.34 -6.16
C PHE A 265 -5.48 -21.26 -5.48
N ASP A 266 -5.43 -22.51 -5.93
CA ASP A 266 -4.55 -23.61 -5.47
C ASP A 266 -4.55 -24.73 -6.52
N HIS A 267 -4.47 -24.33 -7.80
CA HIS A 267 -4.65 -25.25 -8.94
C HIS A 267 -3.68 -24.90 -10.05
N GLU A 268 -3.51 -25.83 -10.98
CA GLU A 268 -2.91 -25.52 -12.28
C GLU A 268 -3.84 -24.59 -13.06
N ALA A 269 -3.26 -23.55 -13.62
CA ALA A 269 -3.96 -22.44 -14.24
C ALA A 269 -3.21 -21.95 -15.48
N ARG A 270 -3.93 -21.22 -16.32
CA ARG A 270 -3.46 -20.69 -17.60
C ARG A 270 -4.07 -19.31 -17.84
N ASN A 271 -3.50 -18.56 -18.79
CA ASN A 271 -4.00 -17.24 -19.20
C ASN A 271 -4.22 -16.27 -18.01
N LEU A 272 -3.22 -16.16 -17.13
CA LEU A 272 -3.28 -15.25 -15.98
C LEU A 272 -3.56 -13.81 -16.39
N LYS A 273 -4.47 -13.15 -15.68
CA LYS A 273 -4.65 -11.70 -15.73
C LYS A 273 -4.76 -11.17 -14.30
N ILE A 274 -3.87 -10.24 -13.98
CA ILE A 274 -3.84 -9.52 -12.71
C ILE A 274 -4.11 -8.04 -13.00
N MET A 275 -5.08 -7.45 -12.32
CA MET A 275 -5.43 -6.05 -12.49
C MET A 275 -5.64 -5.40 -11.12
N PRO A 276 -4.60 -4.77 -10.57
CA PRO A 276 -4.73 -3.96 -9.36
C PRO A 276 -5.28 -2.57 -9.74
N GLU A 277 -6.23 -2.09 -8.97
CA GLU A 277 -6.78 -0.74 -9.02
C GLU A 277 -6.49 -0.03 -7.70
N PHE A 278 -5.97 1.19 -7.77
CA PHE A 278 -5.56 1.95 -6.59
C PHE A 278 -6.47 3.16 -6.40
N THR A 279 -6.97 3.35 -5.19
CA THR A 279 -7.78 4.52 -4.86
C THR A 279 -6.91 5.62 -4.26
N GLY A 280 -7.24 6.88 -4.54
CA GLY A 280 -6.51 8.04 -4.03
C GLY A 280 -5.84 8.89 -5.12
N VAL A 281 -5.37 10.09 -4.75
CA VAL A 281 -4.85 11.10 -5.69
C VAL A 281 -3.38 10.85 -6.05
N ASP A 282 -2.56 10.45 -5.07
CA ASP A 282 -1.14 10.10 -5.27
C ASP A 282 -0.98 8.59 -5.00
N ASN A 283 -1.17 7.78 -6.05
CA ASN A 283 -1.21 6.32 -5.93
C ASN A 283 0.14 5.65 -6.33
N PRO A 284 0.45 4.46 -5.79
CA PRO A 284 1.72 3.77 -6.05
C PRO A 284 1.73 2.95 -7.34
N GLU A 285 0.65 2.96 -8.12
CA GLU A 285 0.39 2.09 -9.27
C GLU A 285 1.59 2.00 -10.22
N SER A 286 2.05 3.15 -10.71
CA SER A 286 3.18 3.21 -11.65
C SER A 286 4.47 2.62 -11.08
N ARG A 287 4.69 2.71 -9.77
CA ARG A 287 5.87 2.15 -9.10
C ARG A 287 5.74 0.65 -8.92
N TYR A 288 4.56 0.14 -8.65
CA TYR A 288 4.28 -1.29 -8.51
C TYR A 288 4.41 -1.99 -9.86
N LEU A 289 3.71 -1.49 -10.88
CA LEU A 289 3.77 -2.04 -12.24
C LEU A 289 5.22 -2.10 -12.72
N ARG A 290 5.95 -0.99 -12.57
CA ARG A 290 7.36 -0.91 -12.93
C ARG A 290 8.21 -1.95 -12.17
N HIS A 291 8.02 -2.09 -10.86
CA HIS A 291 8.76 -3.05 -10.06
C HIS A 291 8.61 -4.49 -10.57
N TRP A 292 7.40 -4.88 -10.99
CA TRP A 292 7.14 -6.23 -11.49
C TRP A 292 7.45 -6.43 -12.98
N THR A 293 7.36 -5.39 -13.82
CA THR A 293 7.53 -5.52 -15.28
C THR A 293 8.84 -4.97 -15.83
N ASP A 294 9.71 -4.37 -15.00
CA ASP A 294 10.99 -3.77 -15.47
C ASP A 294 11.89 -4.81 -16.18
N ALA A 295 11.90 -6.06 -15.70
CA ALA A 295 12.66 -7.14 -16.33
C ALA A 295 12.15 -7.44 -17.74
N TYR A 296 10.82 -7.50 -17.93
CA TYR A 296 10.21 -7.69 -19.25
C TYR A 296 10.63 -6.60 -20.24
N ASP A 297 10.61 -5.34 -19.82
CA ASP A 297 11.01 -4.23 -20.67
C ASP A 297 12.48 -4.32 -21.10
N LEU A 298 13.35 -4.76 -20.20
CA LEU A 298 14.77 -5.00 -20.51
C LEU A 298 14.94 -6.11 -21.55
N HIS A 299 14.31 -7.27 -21.34
CA HIS A 299 14.39 -8.42 -22.26
C HIS A 299 13.80 -8.12 -23.64
N ARG A 300 12.74 -7.32 -23.68
CA ARG A 300 12.18 -6.84 -24.94
C ARG A 300 13.15 -5.91 -25.67
N ALA A 301 13.83 -5.01 -24.96
CA ALA A 301 14.80 -4.10 -25.56
C ALA A 301 16.04 -4.83 -26.12
N THR A 302 16.43 -5.95 -25.52
CA THR A 302 17.56 -6.77 -26.00
C THR A 302 17.19 -7.76 -27.12
N GLY A 303 15.89 -7.92 -27.41
CA GLY A 303 15.40 -8.82 -28.46
C GLY A 303 15.32 -10.30 -28.05
N ASP A 304 15.41 -10.59 -26.75
CA ASP A 304 15.42 -11.93 -26.18
C ASP A 304 14.14 -12.21 -25.37
N SER A 305 12.99 -11.85 -25.96
CA SER A 305 11.69 -12.01 -25.30
C SER A 305 11.14 -13.43 -25.35
N ALA A 306 11.76 -14.32 -26.14
CA ALA A 306 11.31 -15.70 -26.31
C ALA A 306 11.70 -16.60 -25.13
N GLU A 307 12.80 -16.27 -24.45
CA GLU A 307 13.27 -17.02 -23.26
C GLU A 307 12.85 -16.34 -21.94
N TYR A 308 12.18 -15.20 -22.01
CA TYR A 308 11.74 -14.47 -20.82
C TYR A 308 10.69 -15.24 -20.03
N THR A 309 10.98 -15.43 -18.75
CA THR A 309 10.01 -15.92 -17.76
C THR A 309 9.79 -14.82 -16.74
N GLY A 310 8.53 -14.47 -16.47
CA GLY A 310 8.17 -13.47 -15.45
C GLY A 310 6.98 -12.62 -15.84
N PHE A 311 6.69 -11.60 -15.04
CA PHE A 311 5.54 -10.73 -15.28
C PHE A 311 5.80 -9.74 -16.41
N GLY A 312 4.74 -9.41 -17.14
CA GLY A 312 4.73 -8.39 -18.17
C GLY A 312 3.31 -7.85 -18.40
N PRO A 313 3.16 -6.83 -19.26
CA PRO A 313 1.85 -6.29 -19.58
C PRO A 313 0.99 -7.33 -20.32
N ASN A 314 -0.27 -7.44 -19.94
CA ASN A 314 -1.24 -8.22 -20.70
C ASN A 314 -1.67 -7.44 -21.95
N GLY A 315 -1.56 -8.07 -23.13
CA GLY A 315 -1.95 -7.46 -24.39
C GLY A 315 -1.06 -6.26 -24.77
N ARG A 316 -1.54 -5.05 -24.49
CA ARG A 316 -0.85 -3.80 -24.87
C ARG A 316 0.29 -3.49 -23.93
N VAL A 317 1.41 -3.03 -24.49
CA VAL A 317 2.59 -2.53 -23.76
C VAL A 317 2.26 -1.46 -22.73
N SER A 318 1.18 -0.69 -22.91
CA SER A 318 0.75 0.31 -21.95
C SER A 318 0.29 -0.26 -20.61
N GLY A 319 0.10 -1.58 -20.48
CA GLY A 319 -0.37 -2.24 -19.25
C GLY A 319 -1.85 -1.99 -18.92
N ALA A 320 -2.58 -1.33 -19.83
CA ALA A 320 -3.97 -0.92 -19.61
C ALA A 320 -4.95 -2.10 -19.45
N GLU A 321 -4.56 -3.29 -19.89
CA GLU A 321 -5.35 -4.53 -19.79
C GLU A 321 -4.86 -5.43 -18.64
N GLY A 322 -4.02 -4.90 -17.75
CA GLY A 322 -3.44 -5.58 -16.60
C GLY A 322 -2.07 -6.19 -16.87
N MET A 323 -1.64 -7.06 -15.96
CA MET A 323 -0.41 -7.85 -16.02
C MET A 323 -0.73 -9.32 -16.27
N THR A 324 0.22 -10.02 -16.90
CA THR A 324 0.17 -11.45 -17.13
C THR A 324 1.55 -12.08 -16.88
N LEU A 325 1.61 -13.41 -16.94
CA LEU A 325 2.82 -14.19 -16.81
C LEU A 325 3.31 -14.64 -18.19
N TYR A 326 4.61 -14.48 -18.44
CA TYR A 326 5.29 -14.99 -19.61
C TYR A 326 6.14 -16.22 -19.28
N PRO A 327 6.24 -17.21 -20.18
CA PRO A 327 5.51 -17.30 -21.45
C PRO A 327 4.02 -17.62 -21.24
N SER A 328 3.12 -16.94 -21.96
CA SER A 328 1.67 -17.05 -21.76
C SER A 328 1.05 -18.39 -22.21
N THR A 329 1.86 -19.27 -22.80
CA THR A 329 1.45 -20.58 -23.31
C THR A 329 1.80 -21.73 -22.37
N GLU A 330 2.59 -21.46 -21.33
CA GLU A 330 2.99 -22.47 -20.34
C GLU A 330 1.96 -22.48 -19.20
N ASP A 331 1.62 -23.68 -18.76
CA ASP A 331 0.73 -23.89 -17.60
C ASP A 331 1.53 -23.61 -16.33
N PHE A 332 0.87 -23.06 -15.31
CA PHE A 332 1.51 -22.71 -14.04
C PHE A 332 0.61 -23.07 -12.87
N HIS A 333 1.22 -23.39 -11.74
CA HIS A 333 0.47 -23.50 -10.49
C HIS A 333 0.21 -22.09 -9.93
N PHE A 334 -1.06 -21.78 -9.65
CA PHE A 334 -1.45 -20.46 -9.17
C PHE A 334 -1.98 -20.51 -7.75
N ASP A 335 -1.32 -19.75 -6.88
CA ASP A 335 -1.69 -19.60 -5.49
C ASP A 335 -2.08 -18.16 -5.20
N VAL A 336 -3.33 -17.95 -4.76
CA VAL A 336 -3.79 -16.64 -4.27
C VAL A 336 -4.38 -16.83 -2.89
N ILE A 337 -3.77 -16.16 -1.93
CA ILE A 337 -4.13 -16.24 -0.52
C ILE A 337 -4.42 -14.82 -0.02
N LEU A 338 -5.55 -14.64 0.65
CA LEU A 338 -5.88 -13.42 1.37
C LEU A 338 -5.74 -13.66 2.87
N GLN A 339 -4.86 -12.92 3.52
CA GLN A 339 -4.71 -12.91 4.98
C GLN A 339 -5.48 -11.72 5.53
N GLN A 340 -6.34 -11.98 6.52
CA GLN A 340 -7.19 -10.94 7.12
C GLN A 340 -6.69 -10.62 8.52
N VAL A 341 -6.49 -9.34 8.79
CA VAL A 341 -6.03 -8.82 10.09
C VAL A 341 -6.99 -7.76 10.59
N VAL A 342 -7.35 -7.84 11.87
CA VAL A 342 -8.17 -6.84 12.54
C VAL A 342 -7.33 -6.15 13.61
N ILE A 343 -7.38 -4.83 13.63
CA ILE A 343 -6.71 -3.98 14.62
C ILE A 343 -7.77 -3.39 15.56
N GLN A 344 -7.58 -3.55 16.86
CA GLN A 344 -8.52 -3.14 17.92
C GLN A 344 -7.88 -2.25 18.99
#